data_AF-A0A6N8U8G3-F1
#
_entry.id   AF-A0A6N8U8G3-F1
#
_cell.length_a   1.000
_cell.length_b   1.000
_cell.length_c   1.000
_cell.angle_alpha   90.00
_cell.angle_beta   90.00
_cell.angle_gamma   90.00
#
_symmetry.space_group_name_H-M   'P 1'
#
loop_
_entity.id
_entity.type
_entity.pdbx_description
1 polymer ?
#
loop_
_entity_poly.entity_id
_entity_poly.type
_entity_poly.pdbx_seq_one_letter_code
_entity_poly.pdbx_strand_id
1 'polypeptide(L)'
;MLLTALISTGLFTGMILLGRLLLFIDVFSLWLIPIFFLTLLVIQFFYQEGTCKSIEWKDFVFPAVILILFQWIRSLIGSTTTLDELFYDYLITFLCLSSFASSIRYKSLL
;
A
#
# COMPACT_ATOMS: atom_id res chain seq x y z
N MET A 1 -10.72 -7.99 10.05
CA MET A 1 -10.51 -7.10 8.90
C MET A 1 -10.01 -5.72 9.31
N LEU A 2 -10.70 -5.00 10.20
CA LEU A 2 -10.19 -3.70 10.66
C LEU A 2 -8.80 -3.81 11.34
N LEU A 3 -8.61 -4.81 12.21
CA LEU A 3 -7.31 -5.05 12.86
C LEU A 3 -6.19 -5.37 11.85
N THR A 4 -6.46 -6.19 10.83
CA THR A 4 -5.47 -6.53 9.80
C THR A 4 -5.14 -5.32 8.92
N ALA A 5 -6.11 -4.46 8.64
CA ALA A 5 -5.89 -3.19 7.95
C ALA A 5 -5.02 -2.24 8.78
N LEU A 6 -5.27 -2.14 10.10
CA LEU A 6 -4.45 -1.35 11.01
C LEU A 6 -3.01 -1.86 11.09
N ILE A 7 -2.81 -3.18 11.16
CA ILE A 7 -1.47 -3.78 11.19
C ILE A 7 -0.74 -3.50 9.88
N SER A 8 -1.37 -3.73 8.73
CA SER A 8 -0.78 -3.45 7.41
C SER A 8 -0.45 -1.97 7.25
N THR A 9 -1.32 -1.08 7.73
CA THR A 9 -1.07 0.38 7.73
C THR A 9 0.06 0.78 8.68
N GLY A 10 0.19 0.11 9.83
CA GLY A 10 1.31 0.31 10.75
C GLY A 10 2.64 -0.09 10.13
N LEU A 11 2.69 -1.25 9.46
CA LEU A 11 3.85 -1.70 8.69
C LEU A 11 4.20 -0.71 7.58
N PHE A 12 3.19 -0.27 6.83
CA PHE A 12 3.33 0.72 5.77
C PHE A 12 3.89 2.05 6.30
N THR A 13 3.36 2.52 7.42
CA THR A 13 3.83 3.74 8.11
C THR A 13 5.30 3.59 8.53
N GLY A 14 5.69 2.43 9.06
CA GLY A 14 7.08 2.12 9.39
C GLY A 14 8.00 2.23 8.16
N MET A 15 7.56 1.72 7.01
CA MET A 15 8.34 1.77 5.76
C MET A 15 8.42 3.19 5.17
N ILE A 16 7.34 3.98 5.25
CA ILE A 16 7.37 5.40 4.89
C ILE A 16 8.38 6.14 5.78
N LEU A 17 8.32 5.95 7.10
CA LEU A 17 9.24 6.60 8.04
C LEU A 17 10.68 6.17 7.81
N LEU A 18 10.93 4.91 7.46
CA LEU A 18 12.25 4.42 7.08
C LEU A 18 12.75 5.10 5.81
N GLY A 19 11.91 5.20 4.77
CA GLY A 19 12.25 5.90 3.53
C GLY A 19 12.56 7.38 3.76
N ARG A 20 11.83 8.02 4.67
CA ARG A 20 12.08 9.41 5.11
C ARG A 20 13.41 9.53 5.84
N LEU A 21 13.70 8.62 6.77
CA LEU A 21 14.95 8.60 7.54
C LEU A 21 16.17 8.45 6.63
N LEU A 22 16.05 7.63 5.58
CA LEU A 22 17.08 7.39 4.58
C LEU A 22 17.10 8.44 3.46
N LEU A 23 16.24 9.46 3.53
CA LEU A 23 16.11 10.53 2.53
C LEU A 23 15.76 10.05 1.12
N PHE A 24 15.12 8.88 0.99
CA PHE A 24 14.64 8.35 -0.29
C PHE A 24 13.32 8.99 -0.73
N ILE A 25 12.49 9.48 0.20
CA ILE A 25 11.15 10.01 -0.09
C ILE A 25 10.88 11.37 0.56
N ASP A 26 10.02 12.16 -0.07
CA ASP A 26 9.67 13.50 0.38
C ASP A 26 8.68 13.52 1.56
N VAL A 27 8.56 14.67 2.25
CA VAL A 27 7.59 14.90 3.33
C VAL A 27 6.19 14.59 2.83
N PHE A 28 5.90 14.91 1.58
CA PHE A 28 4.60 14.72 0.99
C PHE A 28 4.17 13.25 0.96
N SER A 29 5.10 12.29 0.90
CA SER A 29 4.79 10.86 0.96
C SER A 29 4.11 10.41 2.26
N LEU A 30 4.16 11.22 3.34
CA LEU A 30 3.37 10.96 4.56
C LEU A 30 1.86 10.95 4.29
N TRP A 31 1.37 11.70 3.30
CA TRP A 31 -0.05 11.69 2.90
C TRP A 31 -0.48 10.38 2.26
N LEU A 32 0.47 9.54 1.85
CA LEU A 32 0.17 8.21 1.33
C LEU A 32 -0.37 7.28 2.42
N ILE A 33 -0.06 7.53 3.71
CA ILE A 33 -0.51 6.72 4.85
C ILE A 33 -2.05 6.69 4.95
N PRO A 34 -2.75 7.84 5.09
CA PRO A 34 -4.22 7.83 5.15
C PRO A 34 -4.87 7.33 3.86
N ILE A 35 -4.28 7.61 2.69
CA ILE A 35 -4.77 7.10 1.39
C ILE A 35 -4.67 5.57 1.35
N PHE A 36 -3.55 5.01 1.81
CA PHE A 36 -3.35 3.57 1.89
C PHE A 36 -4.38 2.92 2.83
N PHE A 37 -4.61 3.48 4.01
CA PHE A 37 -5.63 2.95 4.93
C PHE A 37 -7.04 2.96 4.30
N LEU A 38 -7.45 4.07 3.69
CA LEU A 38 -8.76 4.19 3.04
C LEU A 38 -8.90 3.21 1.87
N THR A 39 -7.84 3.04 1.07
CA THR A 39 -7.86 2.10 -0.05
C THR A 39 -7.92 0.66 0.43
N LEU A 40 -7.28 0.29 1.54
CA LEU A 40 -7.44 -1.06 2.14
C LEU A 40 -8.91 -1.35 2.51
N LEU A 41 -9.64 -0.36 3.05
CA LEU A 41 -11.06 -0.54 3.39
C LEU A 41 -11.95 -0.79 2.17
N VAL A 42 -11.54 -0.35 0.98
CA VAL A 42 -12.24 -0.62 -0.28
C VAL A 42 -11.76 -1.92 -0.93
N ILE A 43 -10.44 -2.13 -0.95
CA ILE A 43 -9.81 -3.26 -1.63
C ILE A 43 -10.13 -4.59 -0.94
N GLN A 44 -10.39 -4.60 0.37
CA GLN A 44 -10.80 -5.81 1.09
C GLN A 44 -12.00 -6.54 0.46
N PHE A 45 -12.92 -5.82 -0.18
CA PHE A 45 -14.10 -6.42 -0.84
C PHE A 45 -13.75 -7.20 -2.12
N PHE A 46 -12.56 -6.99 -2.69
CA PHE A 46 -12.08 -7.70 -3.87
C PHE A 46 -11.34 -9.00 -3.54
N TYR A 47 -11.04 -9.24 -2.25
CA TYR A 47 -10.42 -10.48 -1.77
C TYR A 47 -11.45 -11.40 -1.13
N GLN A 48 -11.46 -12.67 -1.54
CA GLN A 48 -12.35 -13.69 -0.99
C GLN A 48 -11.62 -14.50 0.10
N GLU A 49 -12.28 -14.67 1.26
CA GLU A 49 -11.80 -15.51 2.35
C GLU A 49 -11.69 -16.98 1.91
N GLY A 50 -10.64 -17.69 2.36
CA GLY A 50 -10.54 -19.16 2.25
C GLY A 50 -10.21 -19.71 0.86
N THR A 51 -9.82 -18.86 -0.09
CA THR A 51 -9.42 -19.33 -1.43
C THR A 51 -8.02 -19.93 -1.48
N CYS A 52 -7.17 -19.72 -0.46
CA CYS A 52 -5.78 -20.22 -0.37
C CYS A 52 -4.94 -20.02 -1.64
N LYS A 53 -5.29 -19.06 -2.49
CA LYS A 53 -4.60 -18.77 -3.74
C LYS A 53 -3.32 -17.99 -3.46
N SER A 54 -2.27 -18.33 -4.21
CA SER A 54 -1.01 -17.59 -4.25
C SER A 54 -1.22 -16.14 -4.72
N ILE A 55 -0.13 -15.37 -4.83
CA ILE A 55 -0.14 -14.02 -5.39
C ILE A 55 -0.89 -14.00 -6.74
N GLU A 56 -1.87 -13.11 -6.85
CA GLU A 56 -2.69 -12.89 -8.05
C GLU A 56 -2.22 -11.63 -8.79
N TRP A 57 -2.55 -11.51 -10.08
CA TRP A 57 -2.22 -10.31 -10.87
C TRP A 57 -2.77 -9.01 -10.25
N LYS A 58 -3.92 -9.10 -9.56
CA LYS A 58 -4.56 -7.99 -8.86
C LYS A 58 -3.69 -7.41 -7.75
N ASP A 59 -2.86 -8.25 -7.11
CA ASP A 59 -1.96 -7.84 -6.04
C ASP A 59 -0.86 -6.88 -6.55
N PHE A 60 -0.56 -6.91 -7.85
CA PHE A 60 0.34 -5.96 -8.52
C PHE A 60 -0.39 -4.71 -9.04
N VAL A 61 -1.64 -4.89 -9.49
CA VAL A 61 -2.41 -3.78 -10.08
C VAL A 61 -2.96 -2.83 -9.03
N PHE A 62 -3.40 -3.32 -7.87
CA PHE A 62 -3.91 -2.43 -6.82
C PHE A 62 -2.86 -1.43 -6.32
N PRO A 63 -1.61 -1.83 -5.99
CA PRO A 63 -0.55 -0.87 -5.65
C PRO A 63 -0.29 0.15 -6.75
N ALA A 64 -0.28 -0.26 -8.03
CA ALA A 64 -0.10 0.65 -9.15
C ALA A 64 -1.23 1.69 -9.22
N VAL A 65 -2.49 1.27 -9.04
CA VAL A 65 -3.65 2.19 -9.03
C VAL A 65 -3.58 3.17 -7.87
N ILE A 66 -3.22 2.71 -6.65
CA ILE A 66 -3.03 3.57 -5.47
C ILE A 66 -1.99 4.64 -5.77
N LEU A 67 -0.87 4.25 -6.38
CA LEU A 67 0.19 5.18 -6.75
C LEU A 67 -0.19 6.14 -7.85
N ILE A 68 -0.88 5.71 -8.89
CA ILE A 68 -1.36 6.60 -9.94
C ILE A 68 -2.26 7.69 -9.33
N LEU A 69 -3.17 7.30 -8.43
CA LEU A 69 -4.02 8.26 -7.71
C LEU A 69 -3.20 9.22 -6.86
N PHE A 70 -2.21 8.72 -6.14
CA PHE A 70 -1.34 9.56 -5.31
C PHE A 70 -0.50 10.54 -6.14
N GLN A 71 0.08 10.07 -7.24
CA GLN A 71 0.87 10.90 -8.14
C GLN A 71 0.02 11.96 -8.84
N TRP A 72 -1.23 11.62 -9.17
CA TRP A 72 -2.18 12.61 -9.68
C TRP A 72 -2.45 13.73 -8.66
N ILE A 73 -2.66 13.38 -7.38
CA ILE A 73 -2.81 14.36 -6.29
C ILE A 73 -1.54 15.21 -6.13
N ARG A 74 -0.34 14.61 -6.17
CA ARG A 74 0.95 15.33 -6.12
C ARG A 74 1.10 16.32 -7.25
N SER A 75 0.76 15.91 -8.47
CA SER A 75 0.84 16.74 -9.67
C SER A 75 -0.08 17.96 -9.58
N LEU A 76 -1.29 17.81 -9.04
CA LEU A 76 -2.22 18.94 -8.82
C LEU A 76 -1.68 19.99 -7.84
N ILE A 77 -0.77 19.60 -6.95
CA ILE A 77 -0.16 20.46 -5.92
C ILE A 77 1.21 21.02 -6.40
N GLY A 78 1.69 20.61 -7.57
CA GLY A 78 2.97 21.04 -8.12
C GLY A 78 4.19 20.37 -7.48
N SER A 79 4.00 19.24 -6.78
CA SER A 79 5.10 18.44 -6.24
C SER A 79 5.68 17.53 -7.33
N THR A 80 7.00 17.46 -7.42
CA THR A 80 7.72 16.55 -8.30
C THR A 80 8.13 15.29 -7.55
N THR A 81 8.21 14.17 -8.26
CA THR A 81 8.64 12.87 -7.71
C THR A 81 9.77 12.30 -8.56
N THR A 82 10.82 11.80 -7.91
CA THR A 82 11.91 11.10 -8.59
C THR A 82 11.50 9.67 -8.93
N LEU A 83 12.19 9.03 -9.88
CA LEU A 83 11.93 7.63 -10.21
C LEU A 83 12.19 6.70 -9.02
N ASP A 84 13.24 6.99 -8.23
CA ASP A 84 13.59 6.19 -7.06
C ASP A 84 12.49 6.24 -5.99
N GLU A 85 11.94 7.43 -5.72
CA GLU A 85 10.82 7.63 -4.80
C GLU A 85 9.58 6.87 -5.29
N LEU A 86 9.30 6.90 -6.60
CA LEU A 86 8.16 6.20 -7.19
C LEU A 86 8.29 4.67 -7.07
N PHE A 87 9.47 4.11 -7.35
CA PHE A 87 9.70 2.67 -7.19
C PHE A 87 9.70 2.25 -5.72
N TYR A 88 10.23 3.08 -4.83
CA TYR A 88 10.19 2.83 -3.40
C TYR A 88 8.75 2.81 -2.89
N ASP A 89 7.95 3.84 -3.20
CA ASP A 89 6.55 3.92 -2.83
C ASP A 89 5.77 2.69 -3.37
N TYR A 90 6.07 2.25 -4.59
CA TYR A 90 5.43 1.06 -5.16
C TYR A 90 5.75 -0.21 -4.40
N LEU A 91 7.04 -0.40 -4.10
CA LEU A 91 7.51 -1.58 -3.39
C LEU A 91 6.86 -1.69 -2.01
N ILE A 92 6.82 -0.58 -1.25
CA ILE A 92 6.24 -0.59 0.10
C ILE A 92 4.72 -0.80 0.05
N THR A 93 4.01 -0.20 -0.92
CA THR A 93 2.57 -0.42 -1.10
C THR A 93 2.29 -1.88 -1.46
N PHE A 94 3.05 -2.45 -2.38
CA PHE A 94 2.93 -3.87 -2.77
C PHE A 94 3.18 -4.80 -1.59
N LEU A 95 4.24 -4.58 -0.82
CA LEU A 95 4.59 -5.41 0.32
C LEU A 95 3.48 -5.41 1.39
N CYS A 96 2.99 -4.22 1.77
CA CYS A 96 1.98 -4.12 2.81
C CYS A 96 0.60 -4.61 2.35
N LEU A 97 0.25 -4.38 1.09
CA LEU A 97 -1.01 -4.84 0.50
C LEU A 97 -1.02 -6.36 0.28
N SER A 98 0.09 -6.95 -0.16
CA SER A 98 0.22 -8.41 -0.29
C SER A 98 0.17 -9.11 1.08
N SER A 99 0.78 -8.53 2.11
CA SER A 99 0.65 -9.01 3.49
C SER A 99 -0.81 -8.93 3.98
N PHE A 100 -1.53 -7.87 3.65
CA PHE A 100 -2.94 -7.73 3.98
C PHE A 100 -3.80 -8.76 3.24
N ALA A 101 -3.63 -8.89 1.92
CA ALA A 101 -4.37 -9.85 1.10
C ALA A 101 -4.13 -11.30 1.58
N SER A 102 -2.89 -11.65 1.92
CA SER A 102 -2.54 -12.95 2.48
C SER A 102 -3.26 -13.23 3.79
N SER A 103 -3.39 -12.23 4.67
CA SER A 103 -4.14 -12.37 5.92
C SER A 103 -5.63 -12.66 5.72
N ILE A 104 -6.20 -12.26 4.58
CA ILE A 104 -7.59 -12.54 4.19
C ILE A 104 -7.69 -13.94 3.59
N ARG A 105 -6.81 -14.27 2.63
CA ARG A 105 -6.85 -15.54 1.89
C ARG A 105 -6.59 -16.76 2.77
N TYR A 106 -5.65 -16.65 3.72
CA TYR A 106 -5.21 -17.75 4.59
C TYR A 106 -5.86 -17.74 5.97
N LYS A 107 -6.89 -16.91 6.18
CA LYS A 107 -7.62 -16.81 7.45
C LYS A 107 -8.24 -18.15 7.91
N SER A 108 -8.48 -19.09 7.00
CA SER A 108 -9.02 -20.42 7.30
C SER A 108 -7.98 -21.44 7.79
N LEU A 109 -6.68 -21.11 7.74
CA LEU A 109 -5.60 -21.97 8.27
C LEU A 109 -5.24 -21.64 9.73
N LEU A 110 -5.81 -20.57 10.28
CA LEU A 110 -5.71 -20.16 11.69
C LEU A 110 -7.00 -20.49 12.43
#